data_AF-A0A7S0B9X6-F1
#
_entry.id   AF-A0A7S0B9X6-F1
#
_cell.length_a   1.000
_cell.length_b   1.000
_cell.length_c   1.000
_cell.angle_alpha   90.00
_cell.angle_beta   90.00
_cell.angle_gamma   90.00
#
_symmetry.space_group_name_H-M   'P 1'
#
loop_
_entity.id
_entity.type
_entity.pdbx_description
1 polymer ?
#
loop_
_entity_poly.entity_id
_entity_poly.type
_entity_poly.pdbx_seq_one_letter_code
_entity_poly.pdbx_strand_id
1 'polypeptide(L)'
;GAQGTPGGLRRRLLPVADLPRCKAMGNTDCHAASSSTAAAFSKKRHKVQLAATPLGPHVPTMPQAYHTSVAVDSIEFSFSRRGIVSARNFQSHLHLTGGPHQIVDMGTSSMTGPQMVKALKLYFKEQSYDLLRKNCNTFSDCALFFLLGRRLDQKYCELEQIGTSADKHIGLVRMLSWGDYRPNPKADEFVLEDVMGELNGSSGSEDKENSERNYKAGQHVQVLSRMHKGWVGATVLVVRQTGAVTVLYDSGQHQKEVPVTELGRILRPFKTDSN
;
A
#
# COMPACT_ATOMS: atom_id res chain seq x y z
N GLY A 1 -6.52 50.14 47.12
CA GLY A 1 -6.16 51.48 46.66
C GLY A 1 -5.44 51.37 45.33
N ALA A 2 -5.81 52.25 44.38
CA ALA A 2 -5.18 52.62 43.09
C ALA A 2 -4.81 51.48 42.10
N GLN A 3 -5.50 51.26 40.98
CA GLN A 3 -5.62 52.07 39.73
C GLN A 3 -4.31 52.28 38.94
N GLY A 4 -4.32 51.95 37.64
CA GLY A 4 -3.40 52.52 36.64
C GLY A 4 -3.06 51.66 35.40
N THR A 5 -3.91 51.67 34.38
CA THR A 5 -3.52 51.60 32.95
C THR A 5 -3.49 53.05 32.39
N PRO A 6 -3.19 53.35 31.09
CA PRO A 6 -2.26 52.81 30.09
C PRO A 6 -1.41 53.94 29.40
N GLY A 7 -0.47 53.58 28.52
CA GLY A 7 0.12 54.51 27.53
C GLY A 7 1.05 53.71 26.60
N GLY A 8 1.13 53.90 25.29
CA GLY A 8 0.71 54.98 24.40
C GLY A 8 1.71 54.99 23.23
N LEU A 9 1.18 55.02 22.00
CA LEU A 9 1.83 54.93 20.69
C LEU A 9 3.25 55.51 20.54
N ARG A 10 4.06 54.88 19.66
CA ARG A 10 4.66 55.60 18.51
C ARG A 10 5.12 54.67 17.39
N ARG A 11 4.43 54.78 16.24
CA ARG A 11 4.87 54.33 14.91
C ARG A 11 6.14 55.10 14.51
N ARG A 12 7.13 54.41 13.93
CA ARG A 12 8.10 55.03 13.02
C ARG A 12 7.89 54.46 11.62
N LEU A 13 7.42 55.33 10.74
CA LEU A 13 7.52 55.22 9.29
C LEU A 13 9.00 55.29 8.89
N LEU A 14 9.40 54.46 7.93
CA LEU A 14 10.62 54.64 7.14
C LEU A 14 10.23 54.84 5.67
N PRO A 15 11.04 55.57 4.90
CA PRO A 15 10.58 56.35 3.74
C PRO A 15 10.54 55.55 2.43
N VAL A 16 9.65 56.04 1.56
CA VAL A 16 9.52 55.73 0.13
C VAL A 16 10.71 56.35 -0.62
N ALA A 17 11.35 55.58 -1.50
CA ALA A 17 12.32 56.09 -2.47
C ALA A 17 12.12 55.42 -3.83
N ASP A 18 11.64 56.24 -4.76
CA ASP A 18 11.91 56.37 -6.20
C ASP A 18 11.97 55.16 -7.15
N LEU A 19 10.97 55.18 -8.05
CA LEU A 19 10.95 54.59 -9.38
C LEU A 19 11.98 55.27 -10.32
N PRO A 20 12.57 54.51 -11.25
CA PRO A 20 12.98 55.07 -12.53
C PRO A 20 12.00 54.72 -13.65
N ARG A 21 11.81 55.75 -14.46
CA ARG A 21 10.90 55.97 -15.56
C ARG A 21 11.37 55.26 -16.84
N CYS A 22 10.43 54.69 -17.59
CA CYS A 22 10.64 54.12 -18.92
C CYS A 22 11.15 55.16 -19.94
N LYS A 23 12.07 54.76 -20.83
CA LYS A 23 12.21 55.27 -22.22
C LYS A 23 12.85 54.23 -23.16
N ALA A 24 12.01 53.74 -24.07
CA ALA A 24 12.16 53.57 -25.53
C ALA A 24 13.44 52.99 -26.21
N MET A 25 13.15 51.94 -27.01
CA MET A 25 13.56 51.64 -28.40
C MET A 25 15.01 51.26 -28.73
N GLY A 26 15.18 50.01 -29.17
CA GLY A 26 16.30 49.50 -29.96
C GLY A 26 15.93 48.13 -30.54
N ASN A 27 15.81 48.06 -31.87
CA ASN A 27 15.38 46.91 -32.66
C ASN A 27 16.62 46.12 -33.11
N THR A 28 16.72 44.83 -32.77
CA THR A 28 17.61 43.87 -33.46
C THR A 28 17.12 42.44 -33.21
N ASP A 29 16.79 41.76 -34.31
CA ASP A 29 16.56 40.33 -34.42
C ASP A 29 17.81 39.52 -34.01
N CYS A 30 17.64 38.45 -33.24
CA CYS A 30 18.47 37.24 -33.38
C CYS A 30 17.88 36.04 -32.62
N HIS A 31 17.51 35.03 -33.42
CA HIS A 31 17.55 33.59 -33.18
C HIS A 31 17.06 32.97 -31.86
N ALA A 32 16.11 32.04 -32.07
CA ALA A 32 15.61 31.03 -31.15
C ALA A 32 16.66 30.42 -30.20
N ALA A 33 16.31 30.41 -28.92
CA ALA A 33 16.61 29.30 -28.02
C ALA A 33 15.51 29.26 -26.95
N SER A 34 14.45 28.49 -27.24
CA SER A 34 13.58 27.96 -26.18
C SER A 34 14.41 27.04 -25.29
N SER A 35 15.07 27.61 -24.28
CA SER A 35 15.71 26.83 -23.23
C SER A 35 14.66 26.52 -22.18
N SER A 36 13.89 25.45 -22.41
CA SER A 36 13.07 24.83 -21.38
C SER A 36 13.97 24.12 -20.38
N THR A 37 14.47 24.87 -19.40
CA THR A 37 15.02 24.28 -18.18
C THR A 37 13.86 23.81 -17.29
N ALA A 38 13.17 22.77 -17.72
CA ALA A 38 12.36 21.95 -16.83
C ALA A 38 13.34 21.25 -15.88
N ALA A 39 13.65 21.89 -14.76
CA ALA A 39 14.35 21.26 -13.65
C ALA A 39 13.57 20.00 -13.28
N ALA A 40 14.12 18.83 -13.62
CA ALA A 40 13.57 17.56 -13.24
C ALA A 40 13.60 17.48 -11.71
N PHE A 41 12.47 17.78 -11.06
CA PHE A 41 12.28 17.51 -9.65
C PHE A 41 12.43 16.00 -9.46
N SER A 42 13.63 15.56 -9.06
CA SER A 42 13.86 14.18 -8.63
C SER A 42 12.90 13.90 -7.49
N LYS A 43 11.92 13.02 -7.72
CA LYS A 43 10.98 12.59 -6.66
C LYS A 43 11.83 12.06 -5.51
N LYS A 44 11.76 12.73 -4.34
CA LYS A 44 12.49 12.35 -3.14
C LYS A 44 12.27 10.85 -2.89
N ARG A 45 13.37 10.11 -2.69
CA ARG A 45 13.32 8.69 -2.38
C ARG A 45 13.45 8.50 -0.87
N HIS A 46 12.69 7.55 -0.35
CA HIS A 46 12.58 7.24 1.07
C HIS A 46 13.27 5.92 1.36
N LYS A 47 14.11 5.87 2.39
CA LYS A 47 14.77 4.63 2.79
C LYS A 47 13.75 3.71 3.47
N VAL A 48 13.71 2.44 3.07
CA VAL A 48 12.82 1.43 3.65
C VAL A 48 13.65 0.36 4.34
N GLN A 49 13.33 0.06 5.60
CA GLN A 49 14.01 -0.96 6.39
C GLN A 49 13.00 -1.91 7.03
N LEU A 50 13.37 -3.16 7.18
CA LEU A 50 12.61 -4.16 7.94
C LEU A 50 13.37 -4.44 9.24
N ALA A 51 12.70 -4.38 10.38
CA ALA A 51 13.24 -4.86 11.64
C ALA A 51 12.52 -6.15 12.07
N ALA A 52 13.26 -7.09 12.65
CA ALA A 52 12.74 -8.37 13.12
C ALA A 52 13.35 -8.74 14.47
N THR A 53 12.54 -9.28 15.38
CA THR A 53 12.99 -9.88 16.65
C THR A 53 12.32 -11.23 16.85
N PRO A 54 13.07 -12.31 17.12
CA PRO A 54 12.49 -13.59 17.50
C PRO A 54 11.76 -13.48 18.84
N LEU A 55 10.59 -14.11 18.93
CA LEU A 55 9.78 -14.19 20.14
C LEU A 55 9.91 -15.56 20.79
N GLY A 56 10.16 -15.58 22.10
CA GLY A 56 10.29 -16.82 22.86
C GLY A 56 11.58 -17.60 22.58
N PRO A 57 11.80 -18.72 23.28
CA PRO A 57 12.96 -19.57 23.07
C PRO A 57 12.88 -20.28 21.71
N HIS A 58 14.05 -20.51 21.10
CA HIS A 58 14.14 -21.40 19.95
C HIS A 58 13.92 -22.84 20.42
N VAL A 59 12.87 -23.49 19.92
CA VAL A 59 12.56 -24.89 20.22
C VAL A 59 12.83 -25.72 18.97
N PRO A 60 13.73 -26.74 19.04
CA PRO A 60 13.95 -27.65 17.93
C PRO A 60 12.62 -28.25 17.47
N THR A 61 12.40 -28.33 16.15
CA THR A 61 11.17 -28.80 15.49
C THR A 61 9.98 -27.83 15.48
N MET A 62 10.09 -26.64 16.08
CA MET A 62 9.03 -25.63 16.07
C MET A 62 9.42 -24.39 15.26
N PRO A 63 8.51 -23.83 14.46
CA PRO A 63 8.74 -22.57 13.78
C PRO A 63 9.00 -21.44 14.77
N GLN A 64 9.98 -20.59 14.43
CA GLN A 64 10.34 -19.44 15.25
C GLN A 64 9.29 -18.35 15.09
N ALA A 65 8.72 -17.90 16.20
CA ALA A 65 7.87 -16.73 16.22
C ALA A 65 8.70 -15.47 15.99
N TYR A 66 8.20 -14.51 15.22
CA TYR A 66 8.84 -13.21 15.02
C TYR A 66 7.86 -12.07 15.24
N HIS A 67 8.39 -10.97 15.78
CA HIS A 67 7.81 -9.65 15.67
C HIS A 67 8.55 -8.87 14.60
N THR A 68 7.81 -8.25 13.68
CA THR A 68 8.39 -7.41 12.61
C THR A 68 7.80 -6.01 12.58
N SER A 69 8.57 -5.07 12.04
CA SER A 69 8.13 -3.70 11.75
C SER A 69 8.83 -3.16 10.50
N VAL A 70 8.21 -2.18 9.83
CA VAL A 70 8.77 -1.51 8.65
C VAL A 70 9.08 -0.07 9.00
N ALA A 71 10.29 0.40 8.72
CA ALA A 71 10.66 1.80 8.87
C ALA A 71 10.80 2.52 7.53
N VAL A 72 10.26 3.73 7.44
CA VAL A 72 10.43 4.66 6.31
C VAL A 72 11.07 5.96 6.83
N ASP A 73 12.26 6.30 6.33
CA ASP A 73 13.06 7.45 6.81
C ASP A 73 13.17 7.50 8.36
N SER A 74 13.51 6.35 8.96
CA SER A 74 13.66 6.17 10.42
C SER A 74 12.37 6.23 11.26
N ILE A 75 11.21 6.38 10.63
CA ILE A 75 9.91 6.22 11.29
C ILE A 75 9.47 4.78 11.15
N GLU A 76 9.42 4.06 12.25
CA GLU A 76 8.91 2.70 12.36
C GLU A 76 7.38 2.69 12.29
N PHE A 77 6.85 1.68 11.62
CA PHE A 77 5.44 1.32 11.60
C PHE A 77 5.28 -0.16 11.94
N SER A 78 4.34 -0.48 12.82
CA SER A 78 3.97 -1.85 13.14
C SER A 78 2.47 -1.96 13.40
N PHE A 79 1.92 -3.17 13.32
CA PHE A 79 0.52 -3.42 13.63
C PHE A 79 0.37 -4.03 15.02
N SER A 80 -0.61 -3.53 15.77
CA SER A 80 -0.91 -3.98 17.13
C SER A 80 -2.42 -3.98 17.39
N ARG A 81 -2.84 -4.33 18.61
CA ARG A 81 -4.23 -4.20 19.04
C ARG A 81 -4.77 -2.77 18.92
N ARG A 82 -3.90 -1.75 18.87
CA ARG A 82 -4.24 -0.33 18.67
C ARG A 82 -4.25 0.09 17.19
N GLY A 83 -4.25 -0.85 16.25
CA GLY A 83 -4.13 -0.54 14.84
C GLY A 83 -2.67 -0.39 14.40
N ILE A 84 -2.46 0.31 13.28
CA ILE A 84 -1.13 0.71 12.82
C ILE A 84 -0.59 1.77 13.77
N VAL A 85 0.55 1.49 14.39
CA VAL A 85 1.26 2.40 15.28
C VAL A 85 2.55 2.86 14.63
N SER A 86 2.93 4.11 14.88
CA SER A 86 4.20 4.67 14.45
C SER A 86 5.09 4.97 15.64
N ALA A 87 6.38 4.68 15.53
CA ALA A 87 7.37 5.06 16.52
C ALA A 87 8.69 5.46 15.86
N ARG A 88 9.67 5.88 16.65
CA ARG A 88 11.03 6.16 16.17
C ARG A 88 11.97 5.06 16.64
N ASN A 89 13.02 4.80 15.87
CA ASN A 89 14.14 3.96 16.29
C ASN A 89 13.75 2.56 16.80
N PHE A 90 12.79 1.90 16.14
CA PHE A 90 12.39 0.52 16.43
C PHE A 90 11.90 0.28 17.87
N GLN A 91 11.23 1.26 18.47
CA GLN A 91 10.71 1.18 19.85
C GLN A 91 9.83 -0.05 20.10
N SER A 92 9.13 -0.56 19.09
CA SER A 92 8.29 -1.75 19.28
C SER A 92 9.11 -3.02 19.58
N HIS A 93 10.42 -3.02 19.27
CA HIS A 93 11.33 -4.13 19.53
C HIS A 93 12.04 -4.04 20.88
N LEU A 94 12.08 -2.86 21.54
CA LEU A 94 12.90 -2.65 22.75
C LEU A 94 12.41 -3.43 23.98
N HIS A 95 11.12 -3.75 24.03
CA HIS A 95 10.56 -4.58 25.10
C HIS A 95 10.73 -6.08 24.84
N LEU A 96 11.29 -6.45 23.69
CA LEU A 96 11.58 -7.83 23.32
C LEU A 96 13.05 -8.11 23.62
N THR A 97 13.33 -9.26 24.23
CA THR A 97 14.69 -9.66 24.61
C THR A 97 15.64 -9.58 23.41
N GLY A 98 16.60 -8.64 23.46
CA GLY A 98 17.62 -8.46 22.42
C GLY A 98 17.12 -7.81 21.12
N GLY A 99 15.98 -7.10 21.13
CA GLY A 99 15.39 -6.47 19.96
C GLY A 99 15.84 -5.02 19.67
N PRO A 100 15.82 -4.57 18.40
CA PRO A 100 15.65 -5.37 17.18
C PRO A 100 16.86 -6.29 16.96
N HIS A 101 16.61 -7.57 16.71
CA HIS A 101 17.69 -8.54 16.48
C HIS A 101 18.32 -8.35 15.09
N GLN A 102 17.48 -8.05 14.10
CA GLN A 102 17.93 -7.76 12.74
C GLN A 102 17.27 -6.48 12.23
N ILE A 103 18.05 -5.64 11.55
CA ILE A 103 17.57 -4.53 10.74
C ILE A 103 18.12 -4.74 9.33
N VAL A 104 17.23 -4.95 8.36
CA VAL A 104 17.58 -5.18 6.95
C VAL A 104 17.22 -3.94 6.15
N ASP A 105 18.17 -3.47 5.33
CA ASP A 105 17.88 -2.46 4.31
C ASP A 105 17.12 -3.12 3.15
N MET A 106 15.87 -2.71 2.95
CA MET A 106 14.99 -3.28 1.94
C MET A 106 15.07 -2.51 0.62
N GLY A 107 15.72 -1.33 0.62
CA GLY A 107 15.89 -0.46 -0.53
C GLY A 107 15.25 0.91 -0.32
N THR A 108 14.80 1.51 -1.43
CA THR A 108 14.21 2.85 -1.43
C THR A 108 12.86 2.86 -2.15
N SER A 109 11.95 3.71 -1.68
CA SER A 109 10.61 3.90 -2.26
C SER A 109 10.37 5.34 -2.67
N SER A 110 9.48 5.57 -3.65
CA SER A 110 8.91 6.91 -3.91
C SER A 110 7.70 7.21 -3.03
N MET A 111 7.22 6.22 -2.28
CA MET A 111 6.10 6.34 -1.36
C MET A 111 6.59 6.67 0.05
N THR A 112 5.83 7.48 0.76
CA THR A 112 6.08 7.87 2.16
C THR A 112 5.39 6.92 3.13
N GLY A 113 5.86 6.90 4.39
CA GLY A 113 5.18 6.20 5.48
C GLY A 113 3.71 6.60 5.64
N PRO A 114 3.35 7.90 5.67
CA PRO A 114 1.95 8.32 5.73
C PRO A 114 1.07 7.84 4.55
N GLN A 115 1.61 7.76 3.33
CA GLN A 115 0.88 7.19 2.19
C GLN A 115 0.60 5.69 2.38
N MET A 116 1.61 4.95 2.84
CA MET A 116 1.46 3.54 3.20
C MET A 116 0.41 3.35 4.29
N VAL A 117 0.47 4.14 5.38
CA VAL A 117 -0.53 4.07 6.45
C VAL A 117 -1.93 4.36 5.90
N LYS A 118 -2.08 5.39 5.05
CA LYS A 118 -3.37 5.72 4.44
C LYS A 118 -3.93 4.55 3.62
N ALA A 119 -3.10 3.89 2.83
CA ALA A 119 -3.50 2.73 2.02
C ALA A 119 -3.88 1.52 2.88
N LEU A 120 -3.15 1.27 3.97
CA LEU A 120 -3.31 0.06 4.77
C LEU A 120 -4.33 0.18 5.92
N LYS A 121 -4.67 1.41 6.34
CA LYS A 121 -5.49 1.66 7.54
C LYS A 121 -6.88 1.01 7.49
N LEU A 122 -7.45 0.81 6.30
CA LEU A 122 -8.75 0.17 6.14
C LEU A 122 -8.74 -1.33 6.45
N TYR A 123 -7.59 -1.99 6.28
CA TYR A 123 -7.45 -3.44 6.54
C TYR A 123 -6.94 -3.71 7.95
N PHE A 124 -6.06 -2.84 8.43
CA PHE A 124 -5.38 -2.95 9.73
C PHE A 124 -6.04 -2.02 10.77
N LYS A 125 -7.33 -2.27 11.02
CA LYS A 125 -8.15 -1.51 11.98
C LYS A 125 -7.76 -1.83 13.43
N GLU A 126 -8.02 -0.89 14.32
CA GLU A 126 -7.90 -1.11 15.76
C GLU A 126 -8.76 -2.30 16.21
N GLN A 127 -8.32 -2.98 17.27
CA GLN A 127 -8.96 -4.16 17.84
C GLN A 127 -9.11 -5.34 16.88
N SER A 128 -8.45 -5.33 15.73
CA SER A 128 -8.57 -6.40 14.74
C SER A 128 -7.33 -7.31 14.67
N TYR A 129 -6.34 -7.06 15.52
CA TYR A 129 -5.14 -7.88 15.63
C TYR A 129 -5.47 -9.33 16.02
N ASP A 130 -4.88 -10.27 15.29
CA ASP A 130 -5.00 -11.71 15.49
C ASP A 130 -3.62 -12.36 15.27
N LEU A 131 -3.18 -13.23 16.19
CA LEU A 131 -1.83 -13.79 16.14
C LEU A 131 -1.56 -14.64 14.88
N LEU A 132 -2.58 -15.27 14.30
CA LEU A 132 -2.40 -16.24 13.21
C LEU A 132 -2.83 -15.74 11.84
N ARG A 133 -3.72 -14.75 11.79
CA ARG A 133 -4.31 -14.30 10.52
C ARG A 133 -3.96 -12.88 10.15
N LYS A 134 -3.80 -12.01 11.14
CA LYS A 134 -3.64 -10.57 10.94
C LYS A 134 -2.80 -9.97 12.06
N ASN A 135 -1.49 -10.09 11.92
CA ASN A 135 -0.53 -9.68 12.94
C ASN A 135 0.49 -8.66 12.36
N CYS A 136 1.57 -8.41 13.08
CA CYS A 136 2.66 -7.52 12.66
C CYS A 136 3.41 -7.99 11.40
N ASN A 137 3.55 -9.30 11.18
CA ASN A 137 4.21 -9.88 10.01
C ASN A 137 3.33 -9.74 8.76
N THR A 138 2.03 -10.06 8.86
CA THR A 138 1.07 -9.79 7.78
C THR A 138 1.03 -8.31 7.40
N PHE A 139 1.11 -7.40 8.39
CA PHE A 139 1.23 -5.97 8.14
C PHE A 139 2.53 -5.60 7.42
N SER A 140 3.66 -6.11 7.90
CA SER A 140 4.98 -5.85 7.28
C SER A 140 5.04 -6.35 5.84
N ASP A 141 4.41 -7.48 5.53
CA ASP A 141 4.28 -7.98 4.15
C ASP A 141 3.50 -7.00 3.26
N CYS A 142 2.30 -6.58 3.67
CA CYS A 142 1.51 -5.58 2.93
C CYS A 142 2.26 -4.23 2.79
N ALA A 143 2.98 -3.81 3.83
CA ALA A 143 3.76 -2.58 3.83
C ALA A 143 4.92 -2.64 2.85
N LEU A 144 5.71 -3.71 2.86
CA LEU A 144 6.80 -3.94 1.91
C LEU A 144 6.29 -4.05 0.49
N PHE A 145 5.14 -4.69 0.29
CA PHE A 145 4.51 -4.80 -1.01
C PHE A 145 4.11 -3.43 -1.55
N PHE A 146 3.42 -2.62 -0.75
CA PHE A 146 3.03 -1.27 -1.14
C PHE A 146 4.25 -0.36 -1.43
N LEU A 147 5.28 -0.43 -0.59
CA LEU A 147 6.44 0.45 -0.70
C LEU A 147 7.41 0.05 -1.82
N LEU A 148 7.61 -1.25 -2.03
CA LEU A 148 8.71 -1.79 -2.83
C LEU A 148 8.29 -2.84 -3.87
N GLY A 149 7.02 -3.27 -3.88
CA GLY A 149 6.55 -4.40 -4.69
C GLY A 149 7.15 -5.74 -4.27
N ARG A 150 7.63 -5.86 -3.03
CA ARG A 150 8.31 -7.04 -2.51
C ARG A 150 7.53 -7.65 -1.35
N ARG A 151 7.53 -8.98 -1.27
CA ARG A 151 6.94 -9.73 -0.17
C ARG A 151 7.92 -9.86 0.99
N LEU A 152 7.38 -10.06 2.19
CA LEU A 152 8.14 -10.45 3.37
C LEU A 152 8.70 -11.87 3.19
N ASP A 153 9.91 -12.12 3.70
CA ASP A 153 10.53 -13.45 3.67
C ASP A 153 9.65 -14.46 4.43
N GLN A 154 9.40 -15.61 3.80
CA GLN A 154 8.47 -16.63 4.25
C GLN A 154 8.74 -17.11 5.68
N LYS A 155 10.01 -17.09 6.11
CA LYS A 155 10.42 -17.48 7.47
C LYS A 155 9.75 -16.66 8.58
N TYR A 156 9.33 -15.43 8.28
CA TYR A 156 8.61 -14.57 9.23
C TYR A 156 7.11 -14.87 9.28
N CYS A 157 6.57 -15.58 8.29
CA CYS A 157 5.15 -15.89 8.15
C CYS A 157 4.81 -17.35 8.49
N GLU A 158 5.79 -18.17 8.91
CA GLU A 158 5.62 -19.62 9.14
C GLU A 158 4.50 -19.92 10.14
N LEU A 159 4.36 -19.12 11.21
CA LEU A 159 3.28 -19.29 12.19
C LEU A 159 1.88 -19.04 11.61
N GLU A 160 1.74 -18.17 10.61
CA GLU A 160 0.45 -17.89 9.97
C GLU A 160 0.01 -19.06 9.08
N GLN A 161 0.98 -19.69 8.40
CA GLN A 161 0.75 -20.90 7.60
C GLN A 161 0.32 -22.10 8.45
N ILE A 162 0.79 -22.14 9.70
CA ILE A 162 0.35 -23.15 10.66
C ILE A 162 -1.14 -22.96 11.02
N GLY A 163 -1.61 -21.71 11.12
CA GLY A 163 -3.00 -21.37 11.41
C GLY A 163 -4.00 -21.81 10.33
N THR A 164 -3.54 -22.01 9.09
CA THR A 164 -4.36 -22.53 7.99
C THR A 164 -4.55 -24.05 8.06
N SER A 165 -3.77 -24.77 8.87
CA SER A 165 -3.92 -26.20 9.18
C SER A 165 -4.59 -26.37 10.55
N ALA A 166 -5.92 -26.19 10.58
CA ALA A 166 -6.69 -25.84 11.77
C ALA A 166 -6.63 -26.83 12.96
N ASP A 167 -6.37 -28.12 12.75
CA ASP A 167 -6.58 -29.11 13.84
C ASP A 167 -5.31 -29.57 14.58
N LYS A 168 -4.11 -29.48 13.97
CA LYS A 168 -2.90 -30.06 14.58
C LYS A 168 -2.06 -29.09 15.41
N HIS A 169 -2.30 -27.77 15.27
CA HIS A 169 -1.34 -26.78 15.78
C HIS A 169 -1.95 -25.64 16.60
N ILE A 170 -3.27 -25.62 16.82
CA ILE A 170 -3.87 -24.70 17.81
C ILE A 170 -3.24 -24.89 19.21
N GLY A 171 -2.85 -26.13 19.56
CA GLY A 171 -2.11 -26.42 20.79
C GLY A 171 -0.74 -25.73 20.85
N LEU A 172 -0.04 -25.66 19.72
CA LEU A 172 1.25 -24.98 19.59
C LEU A 172 1.11 -23.46 19.78
N VAL A 173 0.10 -22.88 19.15
CA VAL A 173 -0.16 -21.43 19.25
C VAL A 173 -0.57 -21.04 20.66
N ARG A 174 -1.39 -21.88 21.31
CA ARG A 174 -1.67 -21.72 22.75
C ARG A 174 -0.39 -21.79 23.56
N MET A 175 0.48 -22.75 23.34
CA MET A 175 1.75 -22.84 24.07
C MET A 175 2.62 -21.58 23.89
N LEU A 176 2.75 -21.05 22.67
CA LEU A 176 3.51 -19.81 22.38
C LEU A 176 2.85 -18.53 22.93
N SER A 177 1.54 -18.57 23.17
CA SER A 177 0.78 -17.48 23.78
C SER A 177 0.51 -17.73 25.28
N TRP A 178 1.22 -18.68 25.91
CA TRP A 178 0.99 -19.10 27.29
C TRP A 178 -0.46 -19.51 27.63
N GLY A 179 -1.19 -20.00 26.63
CA GLY A 179 -2.54 -20.53 26.74
C GLY A 179 -3.62 -19.51 26.38
N ASP A 180 -3.27 -18.23 26.23
CA ASP A 180 -4.24 -17.14 26.15
C ASP A 180 -4.62 -16.70 24.74
N TYR A 181 -4.12 -17.39 23.71
CA TYR A 181 -4.59 -17.11 22.36
C TYR A 181 -6.10 -17.40 22.22
N ARG A 182 -6.82 -16.32 21.92
CA ARG A 182 -8.21 -16.33 21.48
C ARG A 182 -8.27 -15.72 20.09
N PRO A 183 -8.76 -16.47 19.07
CA PRO A 183 -8.97 -15.92 17.75
C PRO A 183 -9.81 -14.64 17.81
N ASN A 184 -9.46 -13.66 17.00
CA ASN A 184 -10.20 -12.42 16.90
C ASN A 184 -11.17 -12.49 15.71
N PRO A 185 -12.50 -12.51 15.94
CA PRO A 185 -13.47 -12.61 14.85
C PRO A 185 -13.41 -11.42 13.87
N LYS A 186 -12.86 -10.27 14.29
CA LYS A 186 -12.60 -9.11 13.39
C LYS A 186 -11.46 -9.35 12.38
N ALA A 187 -10.81 -10.51 12.44
CA ALA A 187 -9.81 -10.95 11.49
C ALA A 187 -10.31 -12.11 10.59
N ASP A 188 -11.53 -12.62 10.79
CA ASP A 188 -12.05 -13.77 10.02
C ASP A 188 -12.18 -13.46 8.52
N GLU A 189 -12.60 -12.23 8.19
CA GLU A 189 -12.74 -11.77 6.80
C GLU A 189 -11.44 -11.24 6.19
N PHE A 190 -10.33 -11.23 6.95
CA PHE A 190 -9.08 -10.74 6.43
C PHE A 190 -8.44 -11.78 5.50
N VAL A 191 -8.30 -11.42 4.22
CA VAL A 191 -7.62 -12.23 3.22
C VAL A 191 -6.46 -11.42 2.66
N LEU A 192 -5.23 -11.87 2.93
CA LEU A 192 -4.00 -11.18 2.54
C LEU A 192 -3.97 -10.87 1.03
N GLU A 193 -4.34 -11.85 0.21
CA GLU A 193 -4.28 -11.72 -1.25
C GLU A 193 -5.27 -10.69 -1.81
N ASP A 194 -6.42 -10.49 -1.15
CA ASP A 194 -7.38 -9.45 -1.54
C ASP A 194 -6.78 -8.06 -1.30
N VAL A 195 -6.12 -7.87 -0.15
CA VAL A 195 -5.39 -6.61 0.16
C VAL A 195 -4.30 -6.35 -0.87
N MET A 196 -3.50 -7.35 -1.23
CA MET A 196 -2.43 -7.20 -2.22
C MET A 196 -2.99 -6.86 -3.61
N GLY A 197 -4.12 -7.47 -3.99
CA GLY A 197 -4.83 -7.15 -5.23
C GLY A 197 -5.28 -5.68 -5.29
N GLU A 198 -5.85 -5.17 -4.19
CA GLU A 198 -6.30 -3.78 -4.08
C GLU A 198 -5.12 -2.78 -4.07
N LEU A 199 -3.99 -3.14 -3.43
CA LEU A 199 -2.78 -2.31 -3.43
C LEU A 199 -2.17 -2.20 -4.82
N ASN A 200 -2.13 -3.30 -5.59
CA ASN A 200 -1.71 -3.28 -7.00
C ASN A 200 -2.61 -2.38 -7.86
N GLY A 201 -3.92 -2.44 -7.63
CA GLY A 201 -4.90 -1.56 -8.30
C GLY A 201 -4.76 -0.08 -7.91
N SER A 202 -4.18 0.21 -6.74
CA SER A 202 -4.03 1.56 -6.18
C SER A 202 -2.66 2.19 -6.46
N SER A 203 -1.64 1.40 -6.81
CA SER A 203 -0.27 1.87 -7.10
C SER A 203 -0.01 2.21 -8.58
N GLY A 204 -1.05 2.24 -9.43
CA GLY A 204 -0.91 2.36 -10.88
C GLY A 204 -1.91 3.31 -11.53
N SER A 205 -1.66 4.62 -11.42
CA SER A 205 -2.06 5.59 -12.43
C SER A 205 -0.84 6.50 -12.64
N GLU A 206 -0.23 6.64 -13.82
CA GLU A 206 -0.93 7.03 -15.06
C GLU A 206 -0.25 6.63 -16.39
N ASP A 207 0.83 5.83 -16.48
CA ASP A 207 1.60 5.80 -17.74
C ASP A 207 1.80 4.45 -18.49
N LYS A 208 1.30 3.30 -18.03
CA LYS A 208 1.50 2.03 -18.79
C LYS A 208 0.31 1.09 -18.95
N GLU A 209 -0.86 1.38 -18.38
CA GLU A 209 -2.04 0.50 -18.49
C GLU A 209 -3.25 1.21 -19.14
N ASN A 210 -2.99 2.14 -20.05
CA ASN A 210 -4.04 2.78 -20.86
C ASN A 210 -4.03 2.31 -22.32
N SER A 211 -3.05 1.50 -22.74
CA SER A 211 -2.98 1.00 -24.13
C SER A 211 -3.72 -0.34 -24.35
N GLU A 212 -4.03 -1.12 -23.30
CA GLU A 212 -4.72 -2.42 -23.43
C GLU A 212 -6.17 -2.45 -22.88
N ARG A 213 -6.67 -1.35 -22.32
CA ARG A 213 -7.97 -1.31 -21.59
C ARG A 213 -9.14 -0.68 -22.37
N ASN A 214 -9.01 -0.49 -23.67
CA ASN A 214 -10.10 0.03 -24.51
C ASN A 214 -11.03 -1.10 -24.99
N TYR A 215 -11.82 -1.66 -24.07
CA TYR A 215 -12.90 -2.56 -24.45
C TYR A 215 -13.99 -1.80 -25.23
N LYS A 216 -14.55 -2.42 -26.26
CA LYS A 216 -15.65 -1.84 -27.06
C LYS A 216 -16.84 -2.78 -27.08
N ALA A 217 -18.05 -2.21 -27.13
CA ALA A 217 -19.26 -3.01 -27.39
C ALA A 217 -19.09 -3.82 -28.69
N GLY A 218 -19.46 -5.09 -28.64
CA GLY A 218 -19.25 -6.07 -29.71
C GLY A 218 -17.89 -6.76 -29.72
N GLN A 219 -16.93 -6.37 -28.85
CA GLN A 219 -15.62 -7.02 -28.80
C GLN A 219 -15.70 -8.41 -28.15
N HIS A 220 -15.04 -9.39 -28.77
CA HIS A 220 -14.89 -10.72 -28.20
C HIS A 220 -13.72 -10.77 -27.20
N VAL A 221 -13.98 -11.34 -26.03
CA VAL A 221 -13.11 -11.31 -24.84
C VAL A 221 -13.17 -12.65 -24.12
N GLN A 222 -12.27 -12.85 -23.16
CA GLN A 222 -12.34 -13.98 -22.23
C GLN A 222 -12.59 -13.48 -20.81
N VAL A 223 -13.47 -14.18 -20.09
CA VAL A 223 -13.88 -13.87 -18.72
C VAL A 223 -13.49 -15.03 -17.81
N LEU A 224 -12.82 -14.75 -16.70
CA LEU A 224 -12.52 -15.77 -15.70
C LEU A 224 -13.79 -16.14 -14.93
N SER A 225 -14.27 -17.38 -15.12
CA SER A 225 -15.48 -17.91 -14.52
C SER A 225 -15.15 -18.93 -13.43
N ARG A 226 -15.59 -18.66 -12.20
CA ARG A 226 -15.48 -19.63 -11.09
C ARG A 226 -16.36 -20.87 -11.33
N MET A 227 -17.52 -20.70 -11.96
CA MET A 227 -18.44 -21.82 -12.25
C MET A 227 -17.85 -22.78 -13.30
N HIS A 228 -17.15 -22.25 -14.29
CA HIS A 228 -16.52 -23.05 -15.36
C HIS A 228 -15.05 -23.38 -15.08
N LYS A 229 -14.53 -23.03 -13.89
CA LYS A 229 -13.15 -23.26 -13.45
C LYS A 229 -12.09 -22.84 -14.48
N GLY A 230 -12.32 -21.72 -15.19
CA GLY A 230 -11.42 -21.29 -16.26
C GLY A 230 -11.86 -20.02 -16.99
N TRP A 231 -11.09 -19.66 -18.02
CA TRP A 231 -11.40 -18.56 -18.93
C TRP A 231 -12.44 -19.02 -19.95
N VAL A 232 -13.53 -18.27 -20.06
CA VAL A 232 -14.65 -18.55 -20.97
C VAL A 232 -14.79 -17.41 -21.95
N GLY A 233 -15.06 -17.73 -23.21
CA GLY A 233 -15.34 -16.72 -24.23
C GLY A 233 -16.63 -15.95 -23.94
N ALA A 234 -16.60 -14.66 -24.23
CA ALA A 234 -17.72 -13.77 -24.05
C ALA A 234 -17.64 -12.58 -25.01
N THR A 235 -18.76 -11.89 -25.21
CA THR A 235 -18.84 -10.66 -26.01
C THR A 235 -19.19 -9.48 -25.10
N VAL A 236 -18.48 -8.36 -25.26
CA VAL A 236 -18.78 -7.11 -24.57
C VAL A 236 -20.11 -6.55 -25.07
N LEU A 237 -21.09 -6.43 -24.19
CA LEU A 237 -22.39 -5.84 -24.50
C LEU A 237 -22.36 -4.32 -24.40
N VAL A 238 -21.84 -3.82 -23.27
CA VAL A 238 -21.82 -2.39 -22.98
C VAL A 238 -20.62 -2.05 -22.09
N VAL A 239 -20.02 -0.90 -22.35
CA VAL A 239 -19.02 -0.27 -21.49
C VAL A 239 -19.69 0.95 -20.87
N ARG A 240 -19.84 0.95 -19.54
CA ARG A 240 -20.48 2.04 -18.80
C ARG A 240 -19.54 3.24 -18.70
N GLN A 241 -20.11 4.42 -18.46
CA GLN A 241 -19.34 5.64 -18.18
C GLN A 241 -18.41 5.51 -16.96
N THR A 242 -18.75 4.62 -16.03
CA THR A 242 -17.93 4.28 -14.85
C THR A 242 -16.72 3.40 -15.18
N GLY A 243 -16.57 2.95 -16.43
CA GLY A 243 -15.55 1.99 -16.85
C GLY A 243 -15.91 0.52 -16.60
N ALA A 244 -17.05 0.21 -15.98
CA ALA A 244 -17.52 -1.16 -15.84
C ALA A 244 -17.93 -1.76 -17.20
N VAL A 245 -17.62 -3.04 -17.42
CA VAL A 245 -17.88 -3.74 -18.68
C VAL A 245 -18.86 -4.88 -18.45
N THR A 246 -20.00 -4.84 -19.14
CA THR A 246 -20.94 -5.96 -19.13
C THR A 246 -20.66 -6.88 -20.30
N VAL A 247 -20.51 -8.17 -20.03
CA VAL A 247 -20.20 -9.21 -21.01
C VAL A 247 -21.28 -10.29 -21.03
N LEU A 248 -21.57 -10.81 -22.21
CA LEU A 248 -22.43 -11.97 -22.43
C LEU A 248 -21.55 -13.17 -22.76
N TYR A 249 -21.69 -14.26 -22.00
CA TYR A 249 -20.93 -15.49 -22.26
C TYR A 249 -21.34 -16.09 -23.61
N ASP A 250 -20.41 -16.77 -24.28
CA ASP A 250 -20.66 -17.38 -25.59
C ASP A 250 -21.79 -18.43 -25.57
N SER A 251 -22.13 -18.98 -24.39
CA SER A 251 -23.31 -19.84 -24.21
C SER A 251 -24.65 -19.11 -24.40
N GLY A 252 -24.66 -17.77 -24.39
CA GLY A 252 -25.85 -16.93 -24.50
C GLY A 252 -26.77 -16.93 -23.28
N GLN A 253 -26.51 -17.78 -22.27
CA GLN A 253 -27.39 -17.97 -21.11
C GLN A 253 -27.04 -17.07 -19.91
N HIS A 254 -25.82 -16.52 -19.89
CA HIS A 254 -25.31 -15.81 -18.73
C HIS A 254 -24.63 -14.51 -19.16
N GLN A 255 -24.82 -13.47 -18.35
CA GLN A 255 -24.10 -12.20 -18.46
C GLN A 255 -23.42 -11.87 -17.13
N LYS A 256 -22.34 -11.10 -17.19
CA LYS A 256 -21.62 -10.62 -16.00
C LYS A 256 -21.25 -9.16 -16.18
N GLU A 257 -21.47 -8.36 -15.14
CA GLU A 257 -20.89 -7.02 -15.04
C GLU A 257 -19.53 -7.14 -14.36
N VAL A 258 -18.49 -6.65 -15.03
CA VAL A 258 -17.12 -6.62 -14.53
C VAL A 258 -16.79 -5.18 -14.14
N PRO A 259 -16.66 -4.88 -12.83
CA PRO A 259 -16.24 -3.56 -12.37
C PRO A 259 -14.88 -3.19 -12.95
N VAL A 260 -14.65 -1.88 -13.13
CA VAL A 260 -13.38 -1.35 -13.65
C VAL A 260 -12.16 -1.85 -12.85
N THR A 261 -12.33 -2.03 -11.54
CA THR A 261 -11.30 -2.54 -10.61
C THR A 261 -10.95 -4.01 -10.84
N GLU A 262 -11.83 -4.79 -11.48
CA GLU A 262 -11.61 -6.20 -11.76
C GLU A 262 -11.20 -6.49 -13.20
N LEU A 263 -11.28 -5.51 -14.12
CA LEU A 263 -11.07 -5.75 -15.55
C LEU A 263 -9.77 -6.46 -15.85
N GLY A 264 -8.62 -5.98 -15.35
CA GLY A 264 -7.32 -6.61 -15.61
C GLY A 264 -7.15 -8.01 -15.00
N ARG A 265 -8.01 -8.39 -14.06
CA ARG A 265 -7.92 -9.65 -13.31
C ARG A 265 -8.80 -10.74 -13.92
N ILE A 266 -10.01 -10.38 -14.34
CA ILE A 266 -11.02 -11.34 -14.76
C ILE A 266 -11.51 -11.14 -16.19
N LEU A 267 -11.00 -10.14 -16.89
CA LEU A 267 -11.33 -9.87 -18.29
C LEU A 267 -10.05 -9.67 -19.11
N ARG A 268 -9.97 -10.31 -20.27
CA ARG A 268 -8.83 -10.11 -21.19
C ARG A 268 -9.28 -10.19 -22.65
N PRO A 269 -8.54 -9.57 -23.59
CA PRO A 269 -8.78 -9.77 -25.01
C PRO A 269 -8.77 -11.26 -25.38
N PHE A 270 -9.67 -11.67 -26.26
CA PHE A 270 -9.65 -13.02 -26.80
C PHE A 270 -8.44 -13.16 -27.73
N LYS A 271 -7.46 -13.98 -27.35
CA LYS A 271 -6.35 -14.34 -28.23
C LYS A 271 -6.79 -15.54 -29.04
N THR A 272 -7.01 -15.34 -30.33
CA THR A 272 -6.99 -16.45 -31.29
C THR A 272 -5.54 -16.87 -31.43
N ASP A 273 -5.20 -18.07 -30.96
CA ASP A 273 -3.91 -18.67 -31.25
C ASP A 273 -3.76 -18.69 -32.77
N SER A 274 -2.90 -17.81 -33.26
CA SER A 274 -2.52 -17.79 -34.67
C SER A 274 -1.54 -18.93 -34.83
N ASN A 275 -1.95 -19.89 -35.66
CA ASN A 275 -1.26 -21.12 -36.04
C ASN A 275 0.22 -20.91 -36.35
#